data_AF-A0A2H4ZHK1-F1
#
_entry.id   AF-A0A2H4ZHK1-F1
#
_cell.length_a   1.000
_cell.length_b   1.000
_cell.length_c   1.000
_cell.angle_alpha   90.00
_cell.angle_beta   90.00
_cell.angle_gamma   90.00
#
_symmetry.space_group_name_H-M   'P 1'
#
loop_
_entity.id
_entity.type
_entity.pdbx_description
1 polymer ?
#
loop_
_entity_poly.entity_id
_entity_poly.type
_entity_poly.pdbx_seq_one_letter_code
_entity_poly.pdbx_strand_id
1 'polypeptide(L)'
;MKKLTSRTLQTFPQIHSGSPGDDDLILSVAHHACKDNASRPIYVFRLLYDGVPRASAINNAKKHNERFPLVLRIYEWLAARVHILSGSTIFTDFNMVVFFFRYCDTTLRMAELTESAVSSYAQHISNQVNNNAKSHANIRGMSERFSAFLSWAGYEALANLMPKVARHNVMVRKTQAYSDEEQIGVSRDLFRVFNVLASRLKKGEPTTCPFDQPKRNWDISSYNSTLWFNKLTITALFLTANFTGDNNSPLRKLRRRDVTEREFHFDKTINLYRLVSKKDRQGGQENTWDMGFTRRGKDFFSVYLSCLEHFNLPEEAYLFPRFDNGQYDGFVVSADLTSYIYWFMARAPHQVRPVIGRFRQSKSDGLMADTNSIATVAEGLNNLKGTAARHYMNGNPHNNRNRLGSAAEALELTARGVSINEARKVVEAKYGKPLRAMEILARGDAEPAPTKIGSRCRQPFGDKAQNLKRELVASGLLGQDESIACFKFLDCFGCEFQALVAEVDDIWCMLSFRESLTESLQRPAINHHLPVTRINDVMGKIQIMLAEVERNYPDVYAKAIGKLNVQAHPLWDDENSVADLYDIW
;
A
#
# COMPACT_ATOMS: atom_id res chain seq x y z
N MET A 1 -1.22 -50.78 -9.91
CA MET A 1 -1.86 -51.03 -8.60
C MET A 1 -1.21 -50.18 -7.51
N LYS A 2 -1.80 -49.03 -7.18
CA LYS A 2 -1.76 -48.37 -5.87
C LYS A 2 -3.01 -47.48 -5.82
N LYS A 3 -3.82 -47.70 -4.79
CA LYS A 3 -5.24 -47.31 -4.67
C LYS A 3 -5.42 -45.79 -4.63
N LEU A 4 -6.17 -45.24 -5.60
CA LEU A 4 -6.91 -43.99 -5.38
C LEU A 4 -8.11 -44.32 -4.48
N THR A 5 -8.03 -43.88 -3.24
CA THR A 5 -9.15 -43.96 -2.28
C THR A 5 -10.28 -43.06 -2.73
N SER A 6 -11.48 -43.64 -2.84
CA SER A 6 -12.70 -42.95 -3.19
C SER A 6 -13.03 -41.90 -2.13
N ARG A 7 -13.18 -40.65 -2.57
CA ARG A 7 -13.83 -39.58 -1.80
C ARG A 7 -14.89 -38.96 -2.70
N THR A 8 -16.11 -39.41 -2.44
CA THR A 8 -17.36 -38.67 -2.65
C THR A 8 -17.57 -38.13 -4.07
N LEU A 9 -17.95 -39.04 -4.98
CA LEU A 9 -18.91 -38.71 -6.04
C LEU A 9 -20.22 -38.29 -5.33
N GLN A 10 -20.34 -37.01 -5.00
CA GLN A 10 -21.66 -36.44 -4.71
C GLN A 10 -22.43 -36.46 -6.03
N THR A 11 -23.45 -37.30 -6.02
CA THR A 11 -24.48 -37.47 -7.03
C THR A 11 -24.91 -36.14 -7.64
N PHE A 12 -24.84 -36.04 -8.97
CA PHE A 12 -25.58 -35.04 -9.73
C PHE A 12 -27.05 -35.05 -9.29
N PRO A 13 -27.74 -33.89 -9.21
CA PRO A 13 -29.18 -33.90 -8.98
C PRO A 13 -29.85 -34.67 -10.13
N GLN A 14 -30.60 -35.71 -9.80
CA GLN A 14 -31.53 -36.33 -10.74
C GLN A 14 -32.55 -35.25 -11.14
N ILE A 15 -32.58 -34.91 -12.42
CA ILE A 15 -33.56 -34.00 -13.01
C ILE A 15 -34.89 -34.75 -13.04
N HIS A 16 -35.80 -34.42 -12.10
CA HIS A 16 -37.17 -34.89 -12.14
C HIS A 16 -37.88 -34.30 -13.36
N SER A 17 -38.67 -35.12 -14.06
CA SER A 17 -39.40 -34.81 -15.28
C SER A 17 -40.64 -33.92 -15.07
N GLY A 18 -40.50 -32.85 -14.28
CA GLY A 18 -41.48 -31.78 -14.11
C GLY A 18 -40.84 -30.44 -14.45
N SER A 19 -41.60 -29.51 -15.04
CA SER A 19 -41.11 -28.16 -15.35
C SER A 19 -40.55 -27.50 -14.08
N PRO A 20 -39.26 -27.12 -14.03
CA PRO A 20 -38.65 -26.50 -12.86
C PRO A 20 -39.41 -25.23 -12.46
N GLY A 21 -39.68 -25.06 -11.17
CA GLY A 21 -40.26 -23.85 -10.61
C GLY A 21 -39.26 -22.69 -10.62
N ASP A 22 -39.72 -21.47 -10.35
CA ASP A 22 -38.83 -20.29 -10.27
C ASP A 22 -37.74 -20.47 -9.19
N ASP A 23 -38.00 -21.26 -8.15
CA ASP A 23 -37.06 -21.59 -7.08
C ASP A 23 -35.90 -22.51 -7.53
N ASP A 24 -36.05 -23.25 -8.62
CA ASP A 24 -35.04 -24.18 -9.15
C ASP A 24 -33.92 -23.46 -9.93
N LEU A 25 -34.09 -22.17 -10.21
CA LEU A 25 -33.15 -21.33 -10.96
C LEU A 25 -32.42 -20.32 -10.07
N ILE A 26 -32.04 -20.74 -8.86
CA ILE A 26 -31.27 -19.93 -7.90
C ILE A 26 -29.90 -20.56 -7.68
N LEU A 27 -28.83 -19.84 -8.03
CA LEU A 27 -27.46 -20.28 -7.78
C LEU A 27 -26.91 -19.62 -6.51
N SER A 28 -26.44 -20.43 -5.57
CA SER A 28 -25.77 -19.94 -4.35
C SER A 28 -24.26 -19.90 -4.57
N VAL A 29 -23.67 -18.70 -4.49
CA VAL A 29 -22.23 -18.53 -4.75
C VAL A 29 -21.49 -17.89 -3.57
N ALA A 30 -20.28 -18.36 -3.28
CA ALA A 30 -19.38 -17.71 -2.31
C ALA A 30 -18.88 -16.37 -2.88
N HIS A 31 -19.49 -15.26 -2.45
CA HIS A 31 -19.22 -13.92 -2.97
C HIS A 31 -18.32 -13.13 -2.02
N HIS A 32 -17.34 -12.37 -2.54
CA HIS A 32 -16.35 -11.63 -1.73
C HIS A 32 -16.93 -10.55 -0.79
N ALA A 33 -18.20 -10.23 -0.95
CA ALA A 33 -18.93 -9.25 -0.17
C ALA A 33 -19.86 -9.89 0.88
N CYS A 34 -19.97 -11.22 0.88
CA CYS A 34 -20.71 -11.97 1.88
C CYS A 34 -19.80 -12.31 3.05
N LYS A 35 -20.40 -12.55 4.22
CA LYS A 35 -19.70 -13.03 5.41
C LYS A 35 -19.11 -14.41 5.16
N ASP A 36 -18.26 -14.87 6.09
CA ASP A 36 -17.68 -16.20 6.01
C ASP A 36 -18.77 -17.29 6.00
N ASN A 37 -18.59 -18.30 5.14
CA ASN A 37 -19.57 -19.37 4.87
C ASN A 37 -20.95 -18.92 4.37
N ALA A 38 -21.18 -17.61 4.17
CA ALA A 38 -22.42 -17.10 3.59
C ALA A 38 -22.35 -17.13 2.07
N SER A 39 -23.38 -17.70 1.45
CA SER A 39 -23.56 -17.66 0.00
C SER A 39 -24.46 -16.50 -0.42
N ARG A 40 -24.15 -15.91 -1.57
CA ARG A 40 -25.04 -14.95 -2.22
C ARG A 40 -25.92 -15.68 -3.22
N PRO A 41 -27.25 -15.54 -3.15
CA PRO A 41 -28.12 -16.07 -4.19
C PRO A 41 -28.02 -15.21 -5.46
N ILE A 42 -27.88 -15.89 -6.60
CA ILE A 42 -28.07 -15.38 -7.94
C ILE A 42 -29.40 -15.94 -8.42
N TYR A 43 -30.41 -15.08 -8.44
CA TYR A 43 -31.75 -15.40 -8.89
C TYR A 43 -31.81 -15.36 -10.43
N VAL A 44 -31.47 -16.47 -11.09
CA VAL A 44 -31.39 -16.56 -12.55
C VAL A 44 -32.78 -16.49 -13.19
N PHE A 45 -33.82 -16.98 -12.50
CA PHE A 45 -35.22 -16.87 -12.93
C PHE A 45 -35.65 -15.43 -13.27
N ARG A 46 -34.98 -14.41 -12.72
CA ARG A 46 -35.29 -12.99 -12.99
C ARG A 46 -35.20 -12.64 -14.47
N LEU A 47 -34.45 -13.42 -15.26
CA LEU A 47 -34.35 -13.25 -16.71
C LEU A 47 -35.66 -13.60 -17.45
N LEU A 48 -36.59 -14.31 -16.81
CA LEU A 48 -37.93 -14.59 -17.32
C LEU A 48 -38.84 -13.35 -17.27
N TYR A 49 -38.43 -12.25 -16.63
CA TYR A 49 -39.30 -11.11 -16.36
C TYR A 49 -38.84 -9.86 -17.12
N ASP A 50 -39.81 -9.08 -17.60
CA ASP A 50 -39.57 -7.83 -18.33
C ASP A 50 -38.75 -6.83 -17.50
N GLY A 51 -37.71 -6.23 -18.11
CA GLY A 51 -36.76 -5.32 -17.49
C GLY A 51 -35.77 -5.99 -16.51
N VAL A 52 -35.90 -7.30 -16.27
CA VAL A 52 -35.11 -8.07 -15.30
C VAL A 52 -35.10 -7.37 -13.93
N PRO A 53 -36.26 -7.27 -13.26
CA PRO A 53 -36.44 -6.54 -12.00
C PRO A 53 -35.63 -7.22 -10.88
N ARG A 54 -35.46 -6.57 -9.72
CA ARG A 54 -34.88 -7.25 -8.54
C ARG A 54 -35.81 -8.37 -8.08
N ALA A 55 -35.27 -9.39 -7.39
CA ALA A 55 -36.08 -10.52 -6.90
C ALA A 55 -37.29 -10.06 -6.06
N SER A 56 -37.11 -9.02 -5.23
CA SER A 56 -38.18 -8.43 -4.41
C SER A 56 -39.27 -7.68 -5.19
N ALA A 57 -39.11 -7.51 -6.51
CA ALA A 57 -40.00 -6.71 -7.35
C ALA A 57 -40.59 -7.52 -8.53
N ILE A 58 -40.42 -8.86 -8.54
CA ILE A 58 -40.87 -9.71 -9.64
C ILE A 58 -42.40 -9.76 -9.78
N ASN A 59 -43.14 -9.64 -8.65
CA ASN A 59 -44.60 -9.76 -8.63
C ASN A 59 -45.30 -8.70 -9.48
N ASN A 60 -44.62 -7.58 -9.77
CA ASN A 60 -45.15 -6.48 -10.56
C ASN A 60 -44.66 -6.49 -12.02
N ALA A 61 -43.88 -7.49 -12.42
CA ALA A 61 -43.28 -7.57 -13.75
C ALA A 61 -43.94 -8.65 -14.60
N LYS A 62 -44.04 -8.39 -15.91
CA LYS A 62 -44.57 -9.37 -16.87
C LYS A 62 -43.59 -10.52 -17.03
N LYS A 63 -44.08 -11.76 -16.87
CA LYS A 63 -43.33 -13.00 -17.11
C LYS A 63 -43.40 -13.41 -18.58
N HIS A 64 -42.28 -13.89 -19.11
CA HIS A 64 -42.04 -14.35 -20.47
C HIS A 64 -41.60 -15.82 -20.43
N ASN A 65 -42.57 -16.74 -20.47
CA ASN A 65 -42.32 -18.18 -20.38
C ASN A 65 -41.50 -18.70 -21.58
N GLU A 66 -41.60 -18.05 -22.73
CA GLU A 66 -40.83 -18.34 -23.94
C GLU A 66 -39.31 -18.20 -23.74
N ARG A 67 -38.86 -17.44 -22.73
CA ARG A 67 -37.43 -17.28 -22.41
C ARG A 67 -36.85 -18.50 -21.69
N PHE A 68 -37.68 -19.40 -21.17
CA PHE A 68 -37.27 -20.47 -20.27
C PHE A 68 -36.11 -21.33 -20.82
N PRO A 69 -36.13 -21.80 -22.08
CA PRO A 69 -35.01 -22.59 -22.62
C PRO A 69 -33.67 -21.85 -22.57
N LEU A 70 -33.67 -20.54 -22.90
CA LEU A 70 -32.46 -19.72 -22.85
C LEU A 70 -32.01 -19.46 -21.40
N VAL A 71 -32.95 -19.17 -20.50
CA VAL A 71 -32.66 -18.94 -19.08
C VAL A 71 -32.06 -20.19 -18.44
N LEU A 72 -32.57 -21.38 -18.78
CA LEU A 72 -32.02 -22.66 -18.32
C LEU A 72 -30.58 -22.86 -18.81
N ARG A 73 -30.28 -22.57 -20.08
CA ARG A 73 -28.90 -22.61 -20.61
C ARG A 73 -27.95 -21.68 -19.87
N ILE A 74 -28.40 -20.47 -19.52
CA ILE A 74 -27.60 -19.51 -18.75
C ILE A 74 -27.38 -20.03 -17.32
N TYR A 75 -28.39 -20.63 -16.70
CA TYR A 75 -28.25 -21.27 -15.40
C TYR A 75 -27.21 -22.39 -15.45
N GLU A 76 -27.30 -23.31 -16.41
CA GLU A 76 -26.33 -24.40 -16.63
C GLU A 76 -24.91 -23.87 -16.81
N TRP A 77 -24.74 -22.83 -17.64
CA TRP A 77 -23.45 -22.19 -17.89
C TRP A 77 -22.83 -21.65 -16.60
N LEU A 78 -23.61 -20.92 -15.81
CA LEU A 78 -23.14 -20.34 -14.55
C LEU A 78 -22.83 -21.45 -13.53
N ALA A 79 -23.71 -22.45 -13.41
CA ALA A 79 -23.57 -23.59 -12.49
C ALA A 79 -22.27 -24.38 -12.75
N ALA A 80 -21.98 -24.69 -14.02
CA ALA A 80 -20.78 -25.41 -14.43
C ALA A 80 -19.47 -24.70 -14.04
N ARG A 81 -19.52 -23.39 -13.76
CA ARG A 81 -18.36 -22.55 -13.48
C ARG A 81 -18.17 -22.25 -12.00
N VAL A 82 -19.13 -22.57 -11.12
CA VAL A 82 -19.08 -22.25 -9.68
C VAL A 82 -17.87 -22.88 -8.99
N HIS A 83 -17.46 -24.07 -9.43
CA HIS A 83 -16.29 -24.78 -8.86
C HIS A 83 -14.94 -24.28 -9.39
N ILE A 84 -14.93 -23.51 -10.48
CA ILE A 84 -13.71 -23.10 -11.19
C ILE A 84 -13.44 -21.60 -11.01
N LEU A 85 -14.49 -20.79 -10.87
CA LEU A 85 -14.39 -19.34 -10.76
C LEU A 85 -14.91 -18.85 -9.42
N SER A 86 -14.38 -17.71 -8.96
CA SER A 86 -14.90 -17.06 -7.75
C SER A 86 -16.37 -16.67 -7.93
N GLY A 87 -17.17 -16.77 -6.86
CA GLY A 87 -18.59 -16.38 -6.92
C GLY A 87 -18.82 -14.91 -7.32
N SER A 88 -17.82 -14.06 -7.16
CA SER A 88 -17.85 -12.66 -7.63
C SER A 88 -17.76 -12.56 -9.15
N THR A 89 -16.99 -13.46 -9.77
CA THR A 89 -16.90 -13.59 -11.22
C THR A 89 -18.21 -14.13 -11.78
N ILE A 90 -18.78 -15.17 -11.17
CA ILE A 90 -20.08 -15.72 -11.56
C ILE A 90 -21.19 -14.65 -11.46
N PHE A 91 -21.21 -13.89 -10.36
CA PHE A 91 -22.16 -12.77 -10.20
C PHE A 91 -21.98 -11.70 -11.28
N THR A 92 -20.73 -11.44 -11.70
CA THR A 92 -20.43 -10.50 -12.80
C THR A 92 -20.88 -11.06 -14.14
N ASP A 93 -20.59 -12.32 -14.43
CA ASP A 93 -21.00 -13.03 -15.65
C ASP A 93 -22.53 -12.95 -15.80
N PHE A 94 -23.29 -13.24 -14.74
CA PHE A 94 -24.75 -13.06 -14.71
C PHE A 94 -25.18 -11.62 -15.03
N ASN A 95 -24.61 -10.62 -14.34
CA ASN A 95 -24.97 -9.22 -14.58
C ASN A 95 -24.66 -8.75 -16.01
N MET A 96 -23.64 -9.31 -16.66
CA MET A 96 -23.32 -8.98 -18.04
C MET A 96 -24.35 -9.57 -19.02
N VAL A 97 -24.85 -10.78 -18.74
CA VAL A 97 -25.94 -11.40 -19.51
C VAL A 97 -27.27 -10.66 -19.34
N VAL A 98 -27.56 -10.13 -18.15
CA VAL A 98 -28.78 -9.31 -17.89
C VAL A 98 -28.92 -8.15 -18.88
N PHE A 99 -27.83 -7.57 -19.37
CA PHE A 99 -27.91 -6.47 -20.34
C PHE A 99 -28.48 -6.87 -21.69
N PHE A 100 -28.28 -8.12 -22.12
CA PHE A 100 -28.88 -8.63 -23.36
C PHE A 100 -30.41 -8.67 -23.24
N PHE A 101 -30.93 -9.23 -22.14
CA PHE A 101 -32.37 -9.30 -21.88
C PHE A 101 -32.99 -7.92 -21.82
N ARG A 102 -32.38 -6.99 -21.06
CA ARG A 102 -32.86 -5.61 -20.98
C ARG A 102 -32.83 -4.91 -22.33
N TYR A 103 -31.82 -5.17 -23.15
CA TYR A 103 -31.77 -4.63 -24.50
C TYR A 103 -32.95 -5.15 -25.35
N CYS A 104 -33.20 -6.46 -25.32
CA CYS A 104 -34.36 -7.06 -26.00
C CYS A 104 -35.67 -6.43 -25.53
N ASP A 105 -35.88 -6.28 -24.22
CA ASP A 105 -37.06 -5.65 -23.63
C ASP A 105 -37.25 -4.22 -24.15
N THR A 106 -36.21 -3.38 -24.04
CA THR A 106 -36.27 -1.98 -24.46
C THR A 106 -36.46 -1.78 -25.96
N THR A 107 -36.08 -2.78 -26.77
CA THR A 107 -36.23 -2.75 -28.24
C THR A 107 -37.42 -3.57 -28.72
N LEU A 108 -38.26 -4.06 -27.80
CA LEU A 108 -39.42 -4.91 -28.09
C LEU A 108 -39.07 -6.14 -28.94
N ARG A 109 -37.88 -6.71 -28.71
CA ARG A 109 -37.38 -7.94 -29.34
C ARG A 109 -37.51 -9.12 -28.40
N MET A 110 -37.68 -10.31 -28.97
CA MET A 110 -37.57 -11.55 -28.20
C MET A 110 -36.11 -11.80 -27.79
N ALA A 111 -35.92 -12.30 -26.57
CA ALA A 111 -34.60 -12.67 -26.05
C ALA A 111 -34.27 -14.11 -26.51
N GLU A 112 -33.66 -14.23 -27.68
CA GLU A 112 -33.34 -15.49 -28.33
C GLU A 112 -31.95 -15.47 -28.97
N LEU A 113 -31.36 -16.65 -29.19
CA LEU A 113 -30.03 -16.79 -29.79
C LEU A 113 -30.12 -16.92 -31.31
N THR A 114 -30.65 -15.87 -31.96
CA THR A 114 -30.72 -15.76 -33.42
C THR A 114 -29.69 -14.76 -33.95
N GLU A 115 -29.28 -14.92 -35.20
CA GLU A 115 -28.34 -14.00 -35.85
C GLU A 115 -28.87 -12.55 -35.83
N SER A 116 -30.17 -12.36 -36.06
CA SER A 116 -30.82 -11.04 -36.01
C SER A 116 -30.75 -10.40 -34.63
N ALA A 117 -31.10 -11.14 -33.57
CA ALA A 117 -31.08 -10.61 -32.20
C ALA A 117 -29.65 -10.32 -31.72
N VAL A 118 -28.71 -11.25 -31.95
CA VAL A 118 -27.32 -11.11 -31.51
C VAL A 118 -26.59 -10.03 -32.31
N SER A 119 -26.77 -9.95 -33.63
CA SER A 119 -26.17 -8.87 -34.45
C SER A 119 -26.67 -7.48 -34.02
N SER A 120 -27.97 -7.36 -33.73
CA SER A 120 -28.54 -6.09 -33.28
C SER A 120 -28.01 -5.69 -31.90
N TYR A 121 -27.84 -6.64 -30.98
CA TYR A 121 -27.19 -6.39 -29.69
C TYR A 121 -25.70 -6.04 -29.83
N ALA A 122 -24.97 -6.73 -30.70
CA ALA A 122 -23.58 -6.42 -31.03
C ALA A 122 -23.44 -4.98 -31.56
N GLN A 123 -24.34 -4.56 -32.46
CA GLN A 123 -24.38 -3.19 -32.96
C GLN A 123 -24.71 -2.18 -31.84
N HIS A 124 -25.64 -2.53 -30.94
CA HIS A 124 -25.95 -1.71 -29.77
C HIS A 124 -24.73 -1.51 -28.86
N ILE A 125 -23.95 -2.57 -28.61
CA ILE A 125 -22.69 -2.48 -27.86
C ILE A 125 -21.70 -1.54 -28.57
N SER A 126 -21.50 -1.70 -29.88
CA SER A 126 -20.63 -0.82 -30.68
C SER A 126 -21.06 0.64 -30.60
N ASN A 127 -22.37 0.91 -30.67
CA ASN A 127 -22.90 2.27 -30.53
C ASN A 127 -22.68 2.84 -29.13
N GLN A 128 -22.75 2.03 -28.07
CA GLN A 128 -22.42 2.49 -26.72
C GLN A 128 -20.94 2.86 -26.57
N VAL A 129 -20.03 2.17 -27.28
CA VAL A 129 -18.60 2.55 -27.32
C VAL A 129 -18.44 3.93 -27.95
N ASN A 130 -19.09 4.15 -29.10
CA ASN A 130 -19.00 5.42 -29.83
C ASN A 130 -19.59 6.59 -29.04
N ASN A 131 -20.68 6.36 -28.31
CA ASN A 131 -21.40 7.39 -27.57
C ASN A 131 -20.88 7.62 -26.14
N ASN A 132 -19.86 6.88 -25.69
CA ASN A 132 -19.34 6.92 -24.31
C ASN A 132 -20.42 6.80 -23.21
N ALA A 133 -21.52 6.09 -23.49
CA ALA A 133 -22.69 6.02 -22.61
C ALA A 133 -22.42 5.25 -21.29
N LYS A 134 -21.40 4.38 -21.29
CA LYS A 134 -20.93 3.61 -20.14
C LYS A 134 -19.40 3.56 -20.13
N SER A 135 -18.82 3.11 -19.01
CA SER A 135 -17.37 2.87 -18.98
C SER A 135 -16.97 1.79 -19.98
N HIS A 136 -15.88 2.00 -20.71
CA HIS A 136 -15.35 1.05 -21.71
C HIS A 136 -15.11 -0.35 -21.10
N ALA A 137 -14.74 -0.41 -19.82
CA ALA A 137 -14.57 -1.68 -19.10
C ALA A 137 -15.90 -2.43 -18.93
N ASN A 138 -17.01 -1.73 -18.67
CA ASN A 138 -18.34 -2.34 -18.57
C ASN A 138 -18.82 -2.83 -19.94
N ILE A 139 -18.68 -2.00 -20.98
CA ILE A 139 -19.08 -2.34 -22.36
C ILE A 139 -18.29 -3.54 -22.88
N ARG A 140 -16.98 -3.57 -22.61
CA ARG A 140 -16.13 -4.74 -22.90
C ARG A 140 -16.59 -5.98 -22.14
N GLY A 141 -16.93 -5.83 -20.85
CA GLY A 141 -17.49 -6.90 -20.05
C GLY A 141 -18.79 -7.47 -20.63
N MET A 142 -19.68 -6.61 -21.14
CA MET A 142 -20.91 -7.03 -21.83
C MET A 142 -20.58 -7.90 -23.05
N SER A 143 -19.66 -7.47 -23.90
CA SER A 143 -19.26 -8.20 -25.11
C SER A 143 -18.56 -9.53 -24.78
N GLU A 144 -17.49 -9.49 -23.98
CA GLU A 144 -16.63 -10.66 -23.71
C GLU A 144 -17.39 -11.77 -22.94
N ARG A 145 -18.24 -11.40 -21.98
CA ARG A 145 -18.97 -12.41 -21.18
C ARG A 145 -20.12 -13.03 -21.92
N PHE A 146 -20.83 -12.25 -22.74
CA PHE A 146 -21.87 -12.80 -23.59
C PHE A 146 -21.30 -13.67 -24.71
N SER A 147 -20.20 -13.25 -25.34
CA SER A 147 -19.44 -14.09 -26.30
C SER A 147 -18.98 -15.41 -25.65
N ALA A 148 -18.45 -15.37 -24.43
CA ALA A 148 -18.06 -16.58 -23.70
C ALA A 148 -19.23 -17.52 -23.37
N PHE A 149 -20.42 -16.98 -23.12
CA PHE A 149 -21.64 -17.77 -22.98
C PHE A 149 -22.03 -18.43 -24.31
N LEU A 150 -22.03 -17.67 -25.42
CA LEU A 150 -22.36 -18.16 -26.76
C LEU A 150 -21.44 -19.30 -27.19
N SER A 151 -20.12 -19.14 -27.05
CA SER A 151 -19.14 -20.21 -27.38
C SER A 151 -19.36 -21.45 -26.51
N TRP A 152 -19.58 -21.29 -25.20
CA TRP A 152 -19.88 -22.42 -24.31
C TRP A 152 -21.15 -23.17 -24.72
N ALA A 153 -22.18 -22.45 -25.17
CA ALA A 153 -23.43 -23.03 -25.65
C ALA A 153 -23.34 -23.59 -27.09
N GLY A 154 -22.16 -23.56 -27.73
CA GLY A 154 -21.93 -24.09 -29.08
C GLY A 154 -22.26 -23.14 -30.22
N TYR A 155 -22.53 -21.86 -29.94
CA TYR A 155 -22.91 -20.86 -30.95
C TYR A 155 -21.71 -20.01 -31.40
N GLU A 156 -20.66 -20.62 -31.94
CA GLU A 156 -19.43 -19.91 -32.32
C GLU A 156 -19.66 -18.85 -33.41
N ALA A 157 -20.54 -19.12 -34.37
CA ALA A 157 -20.91 -18.14 -35.39
C ALA A 157 -21.50 -16.86 -34.75
N LEU A 158 -22.36 -17.02 -33.73
CA LEU A 158 -22.95 -15.88 -33.01
C LEU A 158 -21.92 -15.20 -32.10
N ALA A 159 -21.03 -15.98 -31.47
CA ALA A 159 -19.96 -15.45 -30.63
C ALA A 159 -19.02 -14.52 -31.42
N ASN A 160 -18.77 -14.84 -32.69
CA ASN A 160 -17.94 -14.04 -33.61
C ASN A 160 -18.58 -12.71 -34.05
N LEU A 161 -19.90 -12.56 -33.91
CA LEU A 161 -20.60 -11.28 -34.18
C LEU A 161 -20.33 -10.24 -33.09
N MET A 162 -19.95 -10.68 -31.89
CA MET A 162 -19.76 -9.79 -30.74
C MET A 162 -18.56 -8.87 -30.97
N PRO A 163 -18.70 -7.55 -30.74
CA PRO A 163 -17.66 -6.61 -31.09
C PRO A 163 -16.44 -6.75 -30.17
N LYS A 164 -15.25 -6.73 -30.76
CA LYS A 164 -13.99 -6.64 -30.00
C LYS A 164 -13.82 -5.22 -29.49
N VAL A 165 -14.26 -5.00 -28.26
CA VAL A 165 -14.07 -3.71 -27.58
C VAL A 165 -12.62 -3.61 -27.13
N ALA A 166 -11.85 -2.75 -27.80
CA ALA A 166 -10.46 -2.53 -27.46
C ALA A 166 -10.33 -2.11 -25.99
N ARG A 167 -9.24 -2.56 -25.35
CA ARG A 167 -8.82 -1.91 -24.10
C ARG A 167 -8.43 -0.50 -24.46
N HIS A 168 -9.28 0.48 -24.14
CA HIS A 168 -8.80 1.84 -24.13
C HIS A 168 -7.63 1.87 -23.14
N ASN A 169 -6.40 2.13 -23.63
CA ASN A 169 -5.24 2.46 -22.81
C ASN A 169 -5.45 3.85 -22.23
N VAL A 170 -6.48 3.94 -21.43
CA VAL A 170 -6.79 5.02 -20.55
C VAL A 170 -5.75 4.79 -19.46
N MET A 171 -4.59 5.46 -19.57
CA MET A 171 -3.73 5.85 -18.44
C MET A 171 -4.53 6.72 -17.44
N VAL A 172 -5.83 6.49 -17.29
CA VAL A 172 -6.83 7.40 -16.76
C VAL A 172 -7.31 6.80 -15.45
N ARG A 173 -7.12 7.63 -14.42
CA ARG A 173 -7.53 7.48 -13.03
C ARG A 173 -7.21 6.11 -12.43
N LYS A 174 -5.91 5.77 -12.41
CA LYS A 174 -5.36 4.94 -11.33
C LYS A 174 -5.81 5.55 -10.00
N THR A 175 -6.13 4.71 -9.01
CA THR A 175 -6.33 5.16 -7.63
C THR A 175 -5.19 6.11 -7.29
N GLN A 176 -5.48 7.39 -7.10
CA GLN A 176 -4.43 8.38 -6.88
C GLN A 176 -3.83 8.17 -5.50
N ALA A 177 -2.52 8.29 -5.38
CA ALA A 177 -1.88 8.42 -4.08
C ALA A 177 -2.53 9.58 -3.31
N TYR A 178 -2.50 9.49 -2.00
CA TYR A 178 -2.66 10.67 -1.16
C TYR A 178 -1.55 11.67 -1.46
N SER A 179 -1.88 12.97 -1.49
CA SER A 179 -0.86 14.01 -1.25
C SER A 179 -0.29 13.83 0.16
N ASP A 180 0.81 14.50 0.44
CA ASP A 180 1.45 14.42 1.75
C ASP A 180 0.51 14.95 2.85
N GLU A 181 -0.19 16.06 2.58
CA GLU A 181 -1.18 16.64 3.49
C GLU A 181 -2.38 15.71 3.71
N GLU A 182 -2.88 15.09 2.64
CA GLU A 182 -3.97 14.13 2.75
C GLU A 182 -3.56 12.91 3.58
N GLN A 183 -2.36 12.40 3.36
CA GLN A 183 -1.80 11.21 4.01
C GLN A 183 -1.58 11.45 5.51
N ILE A 184 -1.01 12.60 5.87
CA ILE A 184 -0.87 13.04 7.26
C ILE A 184 -2.24 13.19 7.90
N GLY A 185 -3.16 13.89 7.22
CA GLY A 185 -4.48 14.20 7.74
C GLY A 185 -5.30 12.94 8.04
N VAL A 186 -5.41 12.04 7.07
CA VAL A 186 -6.15 10.78 7.23
C VAL A 186 -5.53 9.89 8.31
N SER A 187 -4.20 9.81 8.38
CA SER A 187 -3.50 9.01 9.39
C SER A 187 -3.75 9.57 10.79
N ARG A 188 -3.62 10.89 10.97
CA ARG A 188 -3.86 11.56 12.25
C ARG A 188 -5.29 11.31 12.75
N ASP A 189 -6.26 11.47 11.87
CA ASP A 189 -7.68 11.30 12.23
C ASP A 189 -8.02 9.83 12.54
N LEU A 190 -7.43 8.87 11.82
CA LEU A 190 -7.56 7.44 12.13
C LEU A 190 -6.95 7.10 13.51
N PHE A 191 -5.76 7.62 13.81
CA PHE A 191 -5.12 7.41 15.12
C PHE A 191 -5.93 8.00 16.28
N ARG A 192 -6.57 9.16 16.09
CA ARG A 192 -7.49 9.75 17.07
C ARG A 192 -8.64 8.80 17.39
N VAL A 193 -9.29 8.25 16.36
CA VAL A 193 -10.39 7.28 16.54
C VAL A 193 -9.90 6.03 17.25
N PHE A 194 -8.78 5.47 16.82
CA PHE A 194 -8.21 4.25 17.39
C PHE A 194 -7.90 4.41 18.88
N ASN A 195 -7.16 5.46 19.25
CA ASN A 195 -6.73 5.68 20.62
C ASN A 195 -7.92 5.86 21.58
N VAL A 196 -8.94 6.59 21.15
CA VAL A 196 -10.16 6.79 21.94
C VAL A 196 -10.91 5.48 22.16
N LEU A 197 -11.15 4.71 21.10
CA LEU A 197 -11.91 3.45 21.20
C LEU A 197 -11.11 2.34 21.90
N ALA A 198 -9.80 2.28 21.70
CA ALA A 198 -8.92 1.36 22.42
C ALA A 198 -8.88 1.67 23.92
N SER A 199 -8.79 2.96 24.29
CA SER A 199 -8.87 3.39 25.69
C SER A 199 -10.22 3.04 26.30
N ARG A 200 -11.32 3.24 25.58
CA ARG A 200 -12.67 2.85 26.02
C ARG A 200 -12.73 1.36 26.35
N LEU A 201 -12.25 0.50 25.45
CA LEU A 201 -12.27 -0.94 25.63
C LEU A 201 -11.50 -1.38 26.88
N LYS A 202 -10.36 -0.75 27.14
CA LYS A 202 -9.50 -1.09 28.29
C LYS A 202 -10.02 -0.54 29.62
N LYS A 203 -10.60 0.66 29.63
CA LYS A 203 -10.99 1.36 30.86
C LYS A 203 -12.47 1.23 31.22
N GLY A 204 -13.33 0.83 30.27
CA GLY A 204 -14.78 0.69 30.49
C GLY A 204 -15.56 2.01 30.60
N GLU A 205 -14.88 3.16 30.58
CA GLU A 205 -15.50 4.48 30.71
C GLU A 205 -16.10 4.98 29.38
N PRO A 206 -17.19 5.76 29.42
CA PRO A 206 -17.68 6.46 28.23
C PRO A 206 -16.63 7.48 27.77
N THR A 207 -16.13 7.29 26.55
CA THR A 207 -15.18 8.24 25.95
C THR A 207 -15.91 9.31 25.14
N THR A 208 -15.41 10.53 25.20
CA THR A 208 -15.84 11.61 24.30
C THR A 208 -15.61 11.21 22.83
N CYS A 209 -16.39 11.79 21.92
CA CYS A 209 -16.15 11.62 20.49
C CYS A 209 -14.69 12.03 20.17
N PRO A 210 -13.94 11.25 19.36
CA PRO A 210 -12.55 11.56 19.00
C PRO A 210 -12.39 12.84 18.18
N PHE A 211 -13.51 13.48 17.81
CA PHE A 211 -13.59 14.69 17.01
C PHE A 211 -14.50 15.71 17.70
N ASP A 212 -14.19 16.98 17.47
CA ASP A 212 -14.72 18.16 18.19
C ASP A 212 -16.24 18.42 17.99
N GLN A 213 -16.95 17.55 17.25
CA GLN A 213 -18.40 17.62 17.11
C GLN A 213 -19.09 16.63 18.06
N PRO A 214 -19.59 17.08 19.23
CA PRO A 214 -20.25 16.21 20.19
C PRO A 214 -21.64 15.82 19.66
N LYS A 215 -21.80 14.57 19.22
CA LYS A 215 -23.12 13.94 19.14
C LYS A 215 -23.19 12.84 20.19
N ARG A 216 -24.24 12.86 21.03
CA ARG A 216 -24.60 11.66 21.82
C ARG A 216 -24.79 10.49 20.85
N ASN A 217 -24.31 9.30 21.22
CA ASN A 217 -24.46 8.08 20.43
C ASN A 217 -23.76 8.14 19.04
N TRP A 218 -22.54 8.69 18.98
CA TRP A 218 -21.73 8.71 17.74
C TRP A 218 -21.16 7.32 17.38
N ASP A 219 -21.13 6.46 18.37
CA ASP A 219 -20.44 5.18 18.49
C ASP A 219 -21.41 4.04 18.86
N ILE A 220 -22.60 4.38 19.35
CA ILE A 220 -23.69 3.45 19.70
C ILE A 220 -24.98 3.85 18.99
N SER A 221 -25.96 2.95 18.93
CA SER A 221 -27.33 3.27 18.53
C SER A 221 -28.32 2.79 19.58
N SER A 222 -29.58 3.23 19.49
CA SER A 222 -30.67 2.74 20.35
C SER A 222 -30.86 1.22 20.27
N TYR A 223 -30.39 0.59 19.19
CA TYR A 223 -30.55 -0.85 18.93
C TYR A 223 -29.24 -1.64 19.10
N ASN A 224 -28.09 -0.96 19.18
CA ASN A 224 -26.79 -1.61 19.26
C ASN A 224 -25.78 -0.74 20.04
N SER A 225 -25.57 -1.10 21.31
CA SER A 225 -24.61 -0.46 22.23
C SER A 225 -23.14 -0.83 21.96
N THR A 226 -22.89 -1.76 21.03
CA THR A 226 -21.57 -2.31 20.70
C THR A 226 -21.11 -1.92 19.29
N LEU A 227 -21.84 -1.03 18.61
CA LEU A 227 -21.54 -0.59 17.24
C LEU A 227 -20.09 -0.06 17.09
N TRP A 228 -19.53 0.46 18.17
CA TRP A 228 -18.17 0.97 18.26
C TRP A 228 -17.08 -0.10 18.18
N PHE A 229 -17.38 -1.38 18.47
CA PHE A 229 -16.45 -2.48 18.24
C PHE A 229 -16.03 -2.54 16.77
N ASN A 230 -17.02 -2.46 15.86
CA ASN A 230 -16.75 -2.41 14.42
C ASN A 230 -15.99 -1.16 14.01
N LYS A 231 -16.23 -0.01 14.66
CA LYS A 231 -15.44 1.20 14.37
C LYS A 231 -13.97 0.98 14.75
N LEU A 232 -13.69 0.42 15.93
CA LEU A 232 -12.34 0.11 16.38
C LEU A 232 -11.62 -0.83 15.39
N THR A 233 -12.25 -1.95 15.02
CA THR A 233 -11.63 -2.93 14.12
C THR A 233 -11.46 -2.41 12.70
N ILE A 234 -12.41 -1.61 12.18
CA ILE A 234 -12.28 -0.95 10.87
C ILE A 234 -11.17 0.12 10.90
N THR A 235 -11.04 0.90 11.96
CA THR A 235 -9.94 1.86 12.10
C THR A 235 -8.60 1.13 12.12
N ALA A 236 -8.48 0.05 12.89
CA ALA A 236 -7.26 -0.77 12.92
C ALA A 236 -6.92 -1.39 11.55
N LEU A 237 -7.95 -1.81 10.79
CA LEU A 237 -7.78 -2.29 9.42
C LEU A 237 -7.20 -1.19 8.51
N PHE A 238 -7.72 0.04 8.57
CA PHE A 238 -7.18 1.15 7.77
C PHE A 238 -5.76 1.54 8.18
N LEU A 239 -5.46 1.58 9.48
CA LEU A 239 -4.10 1.84 9.97
C LEU A 239 -3.13 0.72 9.54
N THR A 240 -3.54 -0.54 9.59
CA THR A 240 -2.73 -1.66 9.08
C THR A 240 -2.50 -1.54 7.58
N ALA A 241 -3.53 -1.17 6.81
CA ALA A 241 -3.39 -0.89 5.39
C ALA A 241 -2.41 0.26 5.10
N ASN A 242 -2.38 1.28 5.97
CA ASN A 242 -1.45 2.40 5.88
C ASN A 242 0.01 1.97 6.00
N PHE A 243 0.32 1.07 6.96
CA PHE A 243 1.68 0.57 7.17
C PHE A 243 2.10 -0.50 6.14
N THR A 244 1.21 -1.45 5.86
CA THR A 244 1.53 -2.60 4.99
C THR A 244 1.41 -2.25 3.51
N GLY A 245 0.41 -1.45 3.12
CA GLY A 245 0.08 -1.21 1.71
C GLY A 245 -0.53 -2.43 1.02
N ASP A 246 -1.08 -3.40 1.75
CA ASP A 246 -1.70 -4.58 1.14
C ASP A 246 -3.12 -4.29 0.60
N ASN A 247 -3.68 -5.25 -0.14
CA ASN A 247 -4.98 -5.15 -0.76
C ASN A 247 -6.11 -5.39 0.24
N ASN A 248 -7.28 -4.82 -0.08
CA ASN A 248 -8.46 -4.90 0.79
C ASN A 248 -8.92 -6.34 1.09
N SER A 249 -8.93 -7.25 0.10
CA SER A 249 -9.43 -8.62 0.34
C SER A 249 -8.49 -9.47 1.20
N PRO A 250 -7.17 -9.54 0.94
CA PRO A 250 -6.24 -10.23 1.82
C PRO A 250 -6.24 -9.67 3.26
N LEU A 251 -6.19 -8.35 3.44
CA LEU A 251 -6.17 -7.73 4.77
C LEU A 251 -7.40 -8.09 5.61
N ARG A 252 -8.60 -8.03 5.03
CA ARG A 252 -9.84 -8.34 5.76
C ARG A 252 -9.96 -9.82 6.12
N LYS A 253 -9.27 -10.70 5.40
CA LYS A 253 -9.31 -12.15 5.60
C LYS A 253 -8.16 -12.68 6.46
N LEU A 254 -7.25 -11.82 6.92
CA LEU A 254 -6.22 -12.22 7.87
C LEU A 254 -6.85 -12.76 9.14
N ARG A 255 -6.35 -13.88 9.63
CA ARG A 255 -6.72 -14.49 10.92
C ARG A 255 -5.69 -14.12 11.97
N ARG A 256 -6.06 -14.27 13.24
CA ARG A 256 -5.12 -14.06 14.37
C ARG A 256 -3.87 -14.93 14.24
N ARG A 257 -4.04 -16.20 13.84
CA ARG A 257 -2.94 -17.15 13.58
C ARG A 257 -2.00 -16.75 12.43
N ASP A 258 -2.44 -15.84 11.56
CA ASP A 258 -1.61 -15.36 10.45
C ASP A 258 -0.62 -14.26 10.90
N VAL A 259 -0.65 -13.90 12.20
CA VAL A 259 0.27 -12.96 12.84
C VAL A 259 1.27 -13.74 13.69
N THR A 260 2.55 -13.54 13.43
CA THR A 260 3.64 -14.10 14.24
C THR A 260 4.57 -12.99 14.70
N GLU A 261 4.98 -13.02 15.94
CA GLU A 261 6.11 -12.20 16.39
C GLU A 261 7.40 -12.68 15.72
N ARG A 262 8.24 -11.73 15.31
CA ARG A 262 9.51 -11.99 14.66
C ARG A 262 10.55 -11.05 15.25
N GLU A 263 11.64 -11.59 15.76
CA GLU A 263 12.81 -10.78 16.10
C GLU A 263 13.42 -10.20 14.83
N PHE A 264 13.73 -8.90 14.84
CA PHE A 264 14.46 -8.31 13.75
C PHE A 264 15.92 -8.78 13.77
N HIS A 265 16.37 -9.41 12.70
CA HIS A 265 17.68 -10.06 12.64
C HIS A 265 18.89 -9.16 12.93
N PHE A 266 18.76 -7.83 12.75
CA PHE A 266 19.82 -6.87 13.06
C PHE A 266 19.69 -6.25 14.47
N ASP A 267 18.54 -6.40 15.13
CA ASP A 267 18.31 -5.93 16.49
C ASP A 267 17.25 -6.80 17.19
N LYS A 268 17.71 -7.65 18.11
CA LYS A 268 16.85 -8.57 18.88
C LYS A 268 15.91 -7.87 19.87
N THR A 269 16.08 -6.56 20.10
CA THR A 269 15.18 -5.76 20.93
C THR A 269 13.98 -5.21 20.14
N ILE A 270 14.05 -5.23 18.81
CA ILE A 270 12.96 -4.85 17.91
C ILE A 270 12.16 -6.10 17.54
N ASN A 271 11.06 -6.32 18.27
CA ASN A 271 10.03 -7.26 17.87
C ASN A 271 9.17 -6.66 16.75
N LEU A 272 9.19 -7.32 15.60
CA LEU A 272 8.30 -7.08 14.48
C LEU A 272 7.11 -8.03 14.53
N TYR A 273 6.01 -7.62 13.93
CA TYR A 273 4.88 -8.48 13.65
C TYR A 273 4.91 -8.85 12.18
N ARG A 274 4.99 -10.15 11.89
CA ARG A 274 4.85 -10.68 10.55
C ARG A 274 3.41 -11.08 10.30
N LEU A 275 2.84 -10.59 9.21
CA LEU A 275 1.48 -10.90 8.75
C LEU A 275 1.59 -11.70 7.45
N VAL A 276 1.00 -12.89 7.41
CA VAL A 276 1.00 -13.77 6.24
C VAL A 276 -0.39 -13.78 5.59
N SER A 277 -0.52 -13.12 4.45
CA SER A 277 -1.79 -13.05 3.71
C SER A 277 -1.79 -13.97 2.49
N LYS A 278 -2.95 -14.51 2.09
CA LYS A 278 -3.09 -15.32 0.88
C LYS A 278 -3.84 -14.57 -0.22
N LYS A 279 -3.30 -14.59 -1.44
CA LYS A 279 -3.98 -14.07 -2.63
C LYS A 279 -4.62 -15.21 -3.44
N ASP A 280 -5.93 -15.38 -3.26
CA ASP A 280 -6.75 -16.35 -4.02
C ASP A 280 -6.57 -16.22 -5.55
N ARG A 281 -6.34 -15.00 -6.07
CA ARG A 281 -6.19 -14.72 -7.51
C ARG A 281 -4.80 -15.02 -8.09
N GLN A 282 -3.82 -15.36 -7.26
CA GLN A 282 -2.44 -15.71 -7.65
C GLN A 282 -2.12 -17.16 -7.25
N GLY A 283 -3.11 -18.06 -7.35
CA GLY A 283 -2.90 -19.48 -7.04
C GLY A 283 -2.60 -19.78 -5.57
N GLY A 284 -2.99 -18.89 -4.64
CA GLY A 284 -2.75 -19.07 -3.21
C GLY A 284 -1.37 -18.60 -2.74
N GLN A 285 -0.64 -17.82 -3.54
CA GLN A 285 0.63 -17.22 -3.13
C GLN A 285 0.49 -16.47 -1.79
N GLU A 286 1.41 -16.77 -0.89
CA GLU A 286 1.55 -16.11 0.41
C GLU A 286 2.33 -14.80 0.24
N ASN A 287 1.78 -13.71 0.76
CA ASN A 287 2.48 -12.43 0.88
C ASN A 287 2.79 -12.21 2.35
N THR A 288 4.06 -11.95 2.63
CA THR A 288 4.54 -11.62 3.97
C THR A 288 4.67 -10.10 4.10
N TRP A 289 4.17 -9.57 5.20
CA TRP A 289 4.33 -8.17 5.58
C TRP A 289 4.93 -8.09 6.96
N ASP A 290 6.00 -7.33 7.11
CA ASP A 290 6.59 -7.06 8.42
C ASP A 290 6.10 -5.67 8.89
N MET A 291 5.51 -5.62 10.08
CA MET A 291 5.04 -4.42 10.78
C MET A 291 5.82 -4.22 12.07
N GLY A 292 5.89 -2.98 12.56
CA GLY A 292 6.59 -2.67 13.82
C GLY A 292 8.01 -2.12 13.66
N PHE A 293 8.46 -1.84 12.44
CA PHE A 293 9.72 -1.12 12.19
C PHE A 293 9.73 0.29 12.79
N THR A 294 8.56 0.93 12.88
CA THR A 294 8.40 2.20 13.58
C THR A 294 7.82 1.94 14.95
N ARG A 295 8.30 2.67 15.96
CA ARG A 295 7.74 2.65 17.32
C ARG A 295 6.22 2.88 17.29
N ARG A 296 5.75 3.87 16.54
CA ARG A 296 4.32 4.14 16.36
C ARG A 296 3.53 2.97 15.76
N GLY A 297 4.08 2.28 14.77
CA GLY A 297 3.45 1.10 14.16
C GLY A 297 3.46 -0.12 15.08
N LYS A 298 4.54 -0.31 15.83
CA LYS A 298 4.68 -1.35 16.86
C LYS A 298 3.68 -1.11 17.98
N ASP A 299 3.71 0.07 18.61
CA ASP A 299 2.83 0.45 19.71
C ASP A 299 1.36 0.34 19.31
N PHE A 300 1.01 0.84 18.13
CA PHE A 300 -0.33 0.66 17.56
C PHE A 300 -0.74 -0.80 17.53
N PHE A 301 0.08 -1.65 16.91
CA PHE A 301 -0.30 -3.02 16.64
C PHE A 301 -0.28 -3.87 17.91
N SER A 302 0.69 -3.66 18.81
CA SER A 302 0.70 -4.25 20.15
C SER A 302 -0.55 -3.85 20.95
N VAL A 303 -0.93 -2.56 20.94
CA VAL A 303 -2.17 -2.10 21.58
C VAL A 303 -3.39 -2.75 20.93
N TYR A 304 -3.41 -2.89 19.61
CA TYR A 304 -4.52 -3.52 18.89
C TYR A 304 -4.65 -5.01 19.22
N LEU A 305 -3.56 -5.77 19.21
CA LEU A 305 -3.56 -7.18 19.60
C LEU A 305 -4.04 -7.33 21.05
N SER A 306 -3.58 -6.47 21.96
CA SER A 306 -4.11 -6.40 23.33
C SER A 306 -5.62 -6.10 23.38
N CYS A 307 -6.15 -5.26 22.47
CA CYS A 307 -7.59 -5.03 22.37
C CYS A 307 -8.35 -6.30 21.97
N LEU A 308 -7.76 -7.15 21.12
CA LEU A 308 -8.40 -8.40 20.71
C LEU A 308 -8.60 -9.37 21.87
N GLU A 309 -7.75 -9.34 22.89
CA GLU A 309 -7.88 -10.18 24.09
C GLU A 309 -9.06 -9.76 24.99
N HIS A 310 -9.59 -8.54 24.83
CA HIS A 310 -10.82 -8.11 25.52
C HIS A 310 -12.10 -8.61 24.83
N PHE A 311 -11.97 -9.20 23.63
CA PHE A 311 -13.08 -9.81 22.93
C PHE A 311 -13.07 -11.33 23.16
N ASN A 312 -14.24 -11.91 23.44
CA ASN A 312 -14.39 -13.38 23.53
C ASN A 312 -14.41 -14.00 22.13
N LEU A 313 -13.25 -14.02 21.48
CA LEU A 313 -13.09 -14.47 20.09
C LEU A 313 -12.73 -15.96 20.02
N PRO A 314 -13.22 -16.70 19.01
CA PRO A 314 -12.77 -18.06 18.75
C PRO A 314 -11.29 -18.09 18.32
N GLU A 315 -10.64 -19.24 18.48
CA GLU A 315 -9.21 -19.45 18.13
C GLU A 315 -8.91 -19.06 16.66
N GLU A 316 -9.81 -19.44 15.75
CA GLU A 316 -9.71 -19.17 14.33
C GLU A 316 -10.27 -17.79 13.91
N ALA A 317 -10.43 -16.86 14.85
CA ALA A 317 -11.00 -15.55 14.56
C ALA A 317 -10.17 -14.74 13.56
N TYR A 318 -10.88 -13.87 12.83
CA TYR A 318 -10.29 -12.86 11.97
C TYR A 318 -9.50 -11.84 12.80
N LEU A 319 -8.36 -11.40 12.27
CA LEU A 319 -7.53 -10.35 12.85
C LEU A 319 -8.30 -9.03 12.98
N PHE A 320 -9.15 -8.73 12.00
CA PHE A 320 -10.09 -7.60 12.03
C PHE A 320 -11.53 -8.14 12.13
N PRO A 321 -11.99 -8.50 13.34
CA PRO A 321 -13.29 -9.12 13.51
C PRO A 321 -14.42 -8.11 13.28
N ARG A 322 -15.54 -8.63 12.78
CA ARG A 322 -16.82 -7.94 12.71
C ARG A 322 -17.70 -8.45 13.84
N PHE A 323 -18.55 -7.56 14.35
CA PHE A 323 -19.50 -7.85 15.40
C PHE A 323 -20.93 -7.50 14.98
N ASP A 324 -21.88 -8.34 15.37
CA ASP A 324 -23.31 -8.09 15.26
C ASP A 324 -23.92 -8.15 16.66
N ASN A 325 -24.48 -7.03 17.12
CA ASN A 325 -24.99 -6.87 18.50
C ASN A 325 -24.04 -7.41 19.59
N GLY A 326 -22.74 -7.15 19.44
CA GLY A 326 -21.69 -7.52 20.39
C GLY A 326 -21.14 -8.93 20.20
N GLN A 327 -21.78 -9.74 19.36
CA GLN A 327 -21.35 -11.10 19.06
C GLN A 327 -20.43 -11.12 17.84
N TYR A 328 -19.40 -11.97 17.88
CA TYR A 328 -18.49 -12.16 16.75
C TYR A 328 -19.25 -12.67 15.51
N ASP A 329 -19.04 -12.02 14.37
CA ASP A 329 -19.78 -12.23 13.11
C ASP A 329 -18.84 -12.14 11.90
N GLY A 330 -17.70 -12.82 12.00
CA GLY A 330 -16.74 -13.01 10.91
C GLY A 330 -15.83 -11.81 10.66
N PHE A 331 -15.58 -11.50 9.39
CA PHE A 331 -14.71 -10.40 8.96
C PHE A 331 -15.52 -9.16 8.53
N VAL A 332 -14.86 -8.01 8.53
CA VAL A 332 -15.43 -6.73 8.07
C VAL A 332 -15.90 -6.81 6.61
N VAL A 333 -17.20 -6.60 6.35
CA VAL A 333 -17.74 -6.59 4.98
C VAL A 333 -17.73 -5.18 4.38
N SER A 334 -17.96 -5.08 3.07
CA SER A 334 -17.89 -3.81 2.35
C SER A 334 -18.92 -2.79 2.86
N ALA A 335 -20.08 -3.25 3.33
CA ALA A 335 -21.11 -2.39 3.90
C ALA A 335 -20.64 -1.71 5.19
N ASP A 336 -19.87 -2.40 6.05
CA ASP A 336 -19.36 -1.80 7.28
C ASP A 336 -18.34 -0.71 6.98
N LEU A 337 -17.43 -0.96 6.00
CA LEU A 337 -16.48 0.05 5.53
C LEU A 337 -17.19 1.30 5.00
N THR A 338 -18.22 1.12 4.18
CA THR A 338 -18.99 2.23 3.63
C THR A 338 -19.65 3.04 4.74
N SER A 339 -20.31 2.38 5.70
CA SER A 339 -20.93 3.04 6.85
C SER A 339 -19.90 3.77 7.73
N TYR A 340 -18.74 3.16 7.97
CA TYR A 340 -17.63 3.79 8.69
C TYR A 340 -17.13 5.04 7.95
N ILE A 341 -16.88 4.93 6.64
CA ILE A 341 -16.37 6.04 5.83
C ILE A 341 -17.34 7.21 5.85
N TYR A 342 -18.65 6.98 5.69
CA TYR A 342 -19.65 8.04 5.76
C TYR A 342 -19.62 8.76 7.12
N TRP A 343 -19.53 8.00 8.21
CA TRP A 343 -19.41 8.57 9.54
C TRP A 343 -18.10 9.36 9.73
N PHE A 344 -16.97 8.79 9.30
CA PHE A 344 -15.62 9.35 9.44
C PHE A 344 -15.50 10.65 8.65
N MET A 345 -15.90 10.64 7.38
CA MET A 345 -15.85 11.82 6.50
C MET A 345 -16.69 12.99 7.01
N ALA A 346 -17.82 12.71 7.64
CA ALA A 346 -18.68 13.75 8.19
C ALA A 346 -18.10 14.44 9.44
N ARG A 347 -16.99 13.95 10.01
CA ARG A 347 -16.50 14.38 11.34
C ARG A 347 -15.00 14.62 11.42
N ALA A 348 -14.22 13.89 10.63
CA ALA A 348 -12.77 13.97 10.62
C ALA A 348 -12.34 15.39 10.22
N PRO A 349 -11.50 16.08 11.01
CA PRO A 349 -11.09 17.45 10.73
C PRO A 349 -10.54 17.68 9.33
N HIS A 350 -9.76 16.74 8.79
CA HIS A 350 -9.17 16.91 7.45
C HIS A 350 -10.09 16.46 6.33
N GLN A 351 -11.20 15.78 6.65
CA GLN A 351 -12.18 15.28 5.67
C GLN A 351 -11.53 14.47 4.53
N VAL A 352 -10.46 13.74 4.82
CA VAL A 352 -9.78 12.89 3.85
C VAL A 352 -10.37 11.48 3.91
N ARG A 353 -10.83 10.98 2.77
CA ARG A 353 -11.45 9.64 2.69
C ARG A 353 -10.41 8.54 2.87
N PRO A 354 -10.53 7.66 3.89
CA PRO A 354 -9.65 6.50 4.00
C PRO A 354 -10.00 5.45 2.95
N VAL A 355 -9.02 5.06 2.14
CA VAL A 355 -9.14 4.12 1.03
C VAL A 355 -7.89 3.25 0.99
N ILE A 356 -8.04 1.95 1.25
CA ILE A 356 -6.94 0.97 1.26
C ILE A 356 -6.11 1.02 -0.03
N GLY A 357 -6.77 1.18 -1.18
CA GLY A 357 -6.07 1.31 -2.47
C GLY A 357 -5.22 2.58 -2.60
N ARG A 358 -5.61 3.69 -1.94
CA ARG A 358 -4.81 4.94 -1.95
C ARG A 358 -3.59 4.80 -1.05
N PHE A 359 -3.71 4.18 0.13
CA PHE A 359 -2.56 3.85 0.97
C PHE A 359 -1.53 3.00 0.22
N ARG A 360 -1.99 1.96 -0.49
CA ARG A 360 -1.15 1.14 -1.35
C ARG A 360 -0.49 1.94 -2.48
N GLN A 361 -1.22 2.84 -3.14
CA GLN A 361 -0.65 3.68 -4.19
C GLN A 361 0.39 4.64 -3.61
N SER A 362 0.12 5.31 -2.48
CA SER A 362 1.07 6.20 -1.81
C SER A 362 2.37 5.48 -1.45
N LYS A 363 2.27 4.26 -0.89
CA LYS A 363 3.46 3.44 -0.61
C LYS A 363 4.22 3.08 -1.89
N SER A 364 3.50 2.76 -2.97
CA SER A 364 4.13 2.48 -4.26
C SER A 364 4.86 3.69 -4.84
N ASP A 365 4.23 4.85 -4.80
CA ASP A 365 4.77 6.08 -5.36
C ASP A 365 5.99 6.55 -4.56
N GLY A 366 5.96 6.39 -3.23
CA GLY A 366 7.13 6.56 -2.37
C GLY A 366 8.28 5.64 -2.77
N LEU A 367 8.04 4.31 -2.76
CA LEU A 367 9.07 3.33 -3.15
C LEU A 367 9.64 3.59 -4.55
N MET A 368 8.79 3.95 -5.53
CA MET A 368 9.25 4.26 -6.89
C MET A 368 10.07 5.55 -6.91
N ALA A 369 9.67 6.58 -6.16
CA ALA A 369 10.39 7.84 -6.12
C ALA A 369 11.71 7.76 -5.33
N ASP A 370 11.81 6.87 -4.36
CA ASP A 370 12.99 6.70 -3.50
C ASP A 370 14.03 5.74 -4.12
N THR A 371 13.57 4.74 -4.88
CA THR A 371 14.44 3.66 -5.40
C THR A 371 14.59 3.64 -6.91
N ASN A 372 13.71 4.35 -7.64
CA ASN A 372 13.57 4.30 -9.10
C ASN A 372 13.55 2.87 -9.68
N SER A 373 13.11 1.89 -8.90
CA SER A 373 13.22 0.47 -9.21
C SER A 373 11.84 -0.19 -9.18
N ILE A 374 11.36 -0.57 -10.37
CA ILE A 374 10.13 -1.36 -10.51
C ILE A 374 10.27 -2.71 -9.78
N ALA A 375 11.48 -3.26 -9.69
CA ALA A 375 11.73 -4.50 -8.96
C ALA A 375 11.50 -4.31 -7.46
N THR A 376 11.99 -3.22 -6.89
CA THR A 376 11.82 -2.89 -5.47
C THR A 376 10.37 -2.54 -5.14
N VAL A 377 9.67 -1.84 -6.04
CA VAL A 377 8.22 -1.60 -5.93
C VAL A 377 7.43 -2.91 -6.02
N ALA A 378 7.83 -3.83 -6.90
CA ALA A 378 7.18 -5.13 -7.04
C ALA A 378 7.34 -5.98 -5.77
N GLU A 379 8.56 -6.02 -5.22
CA GLU A 379 8.89 -6.72 -3.99
C GLU A 379 8.18 -6.12 -2.79
N GLY A 380 8.32 -4.81 -2.56
CA GLY A 380 7.72 -4.10 -1.42
C GLY A 380 6.20 -4.09 -1.40
N LEU A 381 5.54 -4.47 -2.50
CA LEU A 381 4.09 -4.59 -2.60
C LEU A 381 3.59 -6.01 -2.84
N ASN A 382 4.48 -7.00 -2.88
CA ASN A 382 4.17 -8.38 -3.23
C ASN A 382 3.38 -8.48 -4.55
N ASN A 383 3.88 -7.83 -5.61
CA ASN A 383 3.34 -7.82 -6.96
C ASN A 383 4.27 -8.55 -7.93
N LEU A 384 3.71 -9.07 -9.04
CA LEU A 384 4.54 -9.45 -10.18
C LEU A 384 5.15 -8.18 -10.82
N LYS A 385 6.40 -8.26 -11.30
CA LYS A 385 7.10 -7.14 -11.95
C LYS A 385 6.29 -6.51 -13.09
N GLY A 386 5.62 -7.32 -13.91
CA GLY A 386 4.77 -6.83 -15.00
C GLY A 386 3.52 -6.07 -14.52
N THR A 387 2.95 -6.45 -13.37
CA THR A 387 1.87 -5.71 -12.71
C THR A 387 2.40 -4.39 -12.16
N ALA A 388 3.56 -4.41 -11.50
CA ALA A 388 4.16 -3.20 -10.94
C ALA A 388 4.52 -2.19 -12.03
N ALA A 389 5.12 -2.64 -13.13
CA ALA A 389 5.39 -1.80 -14.30
C ALA A 389 4.10 -1.14 -14.82
N ARG A 390 3.07 -1.95 -15.09
CA ARG A 390 1.79 -1.43 -15.63
C ARG A 390 1.13 -0.41 -14.71
N HIS A 391 1.22 -0.60 -13.39
CA HIS A 391 0.49 0.20 -12.41
C HIS A 391 1.28 1.36 -11.82
N TYR A 392 2.61 1.32 -11.76
CA TYR A 392 3.39 2.27 -10.94
C TYR A 392 4.53 2.99 -11.69
N MET A 393 4.71 2.74 -12.99
CA MET A 393 5.77 3.39 -13.80
C MET A 393 5.73 4.92 -13.88
N ASN A 394 4.57 5.56 -13.68
CA ASN A 394 4.43 6.98 -14.01
C ASN A 394 4.63 7.93 -12.82
N GLY A 395 4.80 7.41 -11.59
CA GLY A 395 4.91 8.21 -10.37
C GLY A 395 3.75 9.20 -10.17
N ASN A 396 3.79 9.98 -9.07
CA ASN A 396 2.86 11.08 -8.85
C ASN A 396 3.30 12.31 -9.68
N PRO A 397 2.48 12.84 -10.62
CA PRO A 397 2.83 14.01 -11.43
C PRO A 397 3.18 15.26 -10.62
N HIS A 398 2.64 15.38 -9.39
CA HIS A 398 2.84 16.55 -8.52
C HIS A 398 4.24 16.58 -7.89
N ASN A 399 4.83 15.42 -7.61
CA ASN A 399 6.16 15.32 -6.97
C ASN A 399 7.30 15.06 -7.97
N ASN A 400 6.98 14.72 -9.23
CA ASN A 400 7.97 14.25 -10.19
C ASN A 400 8.73 15.37 -10.93
N ARG A 401 8.21 16.61 -10.97
CA ARG A 401 8.90 17.71 -11.70
C ARG A 401 10.15 18.25 -11.01
N ASN A 402 10.27 18.12 -9.69
CA ASN A 402 11.42 18.60 -8.95
C ASN A 402 12.51 17.52 -8.69
N ARG A 403 12.27 16.26 -9.09
CA ARG A 403 13.17 15.12 -8.82
C ARG A 403 14.00 14.66 -10.04
N LEU A 404 13.72 15.19 -11.24
CA LEU A 404 14.32 14.76 -12.51
C LEU A 404 15.70 15.38 -12.84
N GLY A 405 16.15 16.40 -12.10
CA GLY A 405 17.35 17.18 -12.46
C GLY A 405 18.69 16.49 -12.18
N SER A 406 18.83 15.78 -11.05
CA SER A 406 20.16 15.36 -10.56
C SER A 406 20.55 13.92 -10.94
N ALA A 407 19.58 13.03 -11.08
CA ALA A 407 19.83 11.69 -11.64
C ALA A 407 20.21 11.75 -13.12
N ALA A 408 19.71 12.77 -13.83
CA ALA A 408 20.03 13.03 -15.22
C ALA A 408 21.51 13.38 -15.42
N GLU A 409 22.14 14.11 -14.50
CA GLU A 409 23.55 14.53 -14.61
C GLU A 409 24.53 13.36 -14.39
N ALA A 410 24.23 12.47 -13.45
CA ALA A 410 25.01 11.23 -13.23
C ALA A 410 24.82 10.21 -14.37
N LEU A 411 23.60 10.12 -14.91
CA LEU A 411 23.31 9.31 -16.10
C LEU A 411 23.90 9.92 -17.37
N GLU A 412 23.97 11.26 -17.49
CA GLU A 412 24.53 11.99 -18.62
C GLU A 412 26.05 11.77 -18.73
N LEU A 413 26.78 11.80 -17.62
CA LEU A 413 28.22 11.50 -17.60
C LEU A 413 28.53 10.05 -17.99
N THR A 414 27.64 9.12 -17.60
CA THR A 414 27.75 7.69 -17.96
C THR A 414 27.33 7.45 -19.41
N ALA A 415 26.28 8.12 -19.88
CA ALA A 415 25.77 8.05 -21.25
C ALA A 415 26.69 8.73 -22.28
N ARG A 416 27.55 9.65 -21.84
CA ARG A 416 28.61 10.27 -22.64
C ARG A 416 29.91 9.42 -22.72
N GLY A 417 29.91 8.21 -22.15
CA GLY A 417 30.95 7.20 -22.40
C GLY A 417 32.22 7.31 -21.56
N VAL A 418 32.18 8.03 -20.42
CA VAL A 418 33.33 8.16 -19.52
C VAL A 418 33.51 6.87 -18.70
N SER A 419 34.75 6.38 -18.58
CA SER A 419 35.05 5.11 -17.91
C SER A 419 34.90 5.21 -16.37
N ILE A 420 34.60 4.08 -15.71
CA ILE A 420 34.54 3.96 -14.24
C ILE A 420 35.83 4.49 -13.56
N ASN A 421 36.97 4.38 -14.24
CA ASN A 421 38.26 4.88 -13.75
C ASN A 421 38.42 6.39 -13.85
N GLU A 422 37.76 7.07 -14.78
CA GLU A 422 37.75 8.53 -14.88
C GLU A 422 36.78 9.17 -13.88
N ALA A 423 35.62 8.55 -13.63
CA ALA A 423 34.75 8.91 -12.51
C ALA A 423 35.49 8.80 -11.16
N ARG A 424 36.37 7.78 -11.03
CA ARG A 424 37.30 7.60 -9.90
C ARG A 424 38.31 8.72 -9.74
N LYS A 425 38.92 9.20 -10.83
CA LYS A 425 39.87 10.32 -10.80
C LYS A 425 39.22 11.64 -10.37
N VAL A 426 37.97 11.89 -10.77
CA VAL A 426 37.19 13.06 -10.34
C VAL A 426 36.88 12.99 -8.84
N VAL A 427 36.64 11.80 -8.30
CA VAL A 427 36.39 11.55 -6.87
C VAL A 427 37.67 11.64 -6.04
N GLU A 428 38.80 11.06 -6.49
CA GLU A 428 40.12 11.19 -5.83
C GLU A 428 40.58 12.66 -5.78
N ALA A 429 40.33 13.43 -6.85
CA ALA A 429 40.63 14.86 -6.90
C ALA A 429 39.75 15.71 -5.97
N LYS A 430 38.56 15.22 -5.58
CA LYS A 430 37.57 15.99 -4.81
C LYS A 430 37.54 15.65 -3.31
N TYR A 431 37.90 14.43 -2.91
CA TYR A 431 37.77 13.96 -1.52
C TYR A 431 39.08 13.48 -0.87
N GLY A 432 40.16 13.32 -1.65
CA GLY A 432 41.45 12.82 -1.17
C GLY A 432 41.45 11.34 -0.74
N LYS A 433 42.64 10.76 -0.56
CA LYS A 433 42.80 9.43 0.04
C LYS A 433 42.64 9.50 1.56
N PRO A 434 41.96 8.54 2.22
CA PRO A 434 41.93 8.49 3.67
C PRO A 434 43.35 8.33 4.23
N LEU A 435 43.66 9.07 5.30
CA LEU A 435 44.95 9.04 5.99
C LEU A 435 44.74 8.75 7.46
N ARG A 436 45.70 8.07 8.11
CA ARG A 436 45.75 7.99 9.57
C ARG A 436 46.23 9.32 10.16
N ALA A 437 45.83 9.63 11.40
CA ALA A 437 46.31 10.83 12.09
C ALA A 437 47.85 10.86 12.19
N MET A 438 48.46 9.70 12.46
CA MET A 438 49.91 9.54 12.50
C MET A 438 50.60 9.80 11.15
N GLU A 439 49.94 9.51 10.02
CA GLU A 439 50.50 9.74 8.68
C GLU A 439 50.47 11.21 8.30
N ILE A 440 49.51 11.97 8.84
CA ILE A 440 49.42 13.43 8.68
C ILE A 440 50.55 14.09 9.47
N LEU A 441 50.72 13.70 10.75
CA LEU A 441 51.80 14.21 11.61
C LEU A 441 53.18 13.87 11.06
N ALA A 442 53.36 12.66 10.49
CA ALA A 442 54.63 12.23 9.88
C ALA A 442 54.99 13.04 8.62
N ARG A 443 54.03 13.71 7.98
CA ARG A 443 54.26 14.61 6.84
C ARG A 443 54.59 16.05 7.27
N GLY A 444 54.54 16.35 8.56
CA GLY A 444 54.73 17.70 9.10
C GLY A 444 53.49 18.59 9.01
N ASP A 445 52.35 18.03 8.61
CA ASP A 445 51.07 18.74 8.55
C ASP A 445 50.41 18.81 9.94
N ALA A 446 49.71 19.90 10.22
CA ALA A 446 48.90 20.00 11.43
C ALA A 446 47.71 19.02 11.38
N GLU A 447 47.44 18.34 12.49
CA GLU A 447 46.32 17.42 12.59
C GLU A 447 44.99 18.16 12.43
N PRO A 448 44.12 17.78 11.47
CA PRO A 448 42.83 18.42 11.27
C PRO A 448 41.92 18.24 12.49
N ALA A 449 41.15 19.28 12.82
CA ALA A 449 40.26 19.26 13.98
C ALA A 449 39.06 18.33 13.76
N PRO A 450 38.64 17.54 14.76
CA PRO A 450 37.49 16.64 14.62
C PRO A 450 36.19 17.41 14.38
N THR A 451 35.30 16.85 13.57
CA THR A 451 33.93 17.37 13.36
C THR A 451 32.91 16.42 13.95
N LYS A 452 31.68 16.91 14.20
CA LYS A 452 30.61 16.08 14.77
C LYS A 452 30.07 15.00 13.83
N ILE A 453 30.46 14.98 12.55
CA ILE A 453 29.99 14.02 11.53
C ILE A 453 31.03 12.92 11.21
N GLY A 454 32.10 12.81 12.00
CA GLY A 454 33.15 11.81 11.81
C GLY A 454 34.15 12.11 10.70
N SER A 455 34.11 13.30 10.11
CA SER A 455 35.21 13.84 9.30
C SER A 455 36.06 14.82 10.13
N ARG A 456 37.15 15.33 9.58
CA ARG A 456 37.95 16.38 10.23
C ARG A 456 38.07 17.63 9.35
N CYS A 457 38.37 18.77 9.95
CA CYS A 457 38.48 20.06 9.26
C CYS A 457 39.90 20.63 9.38
N ARG A 458 40.49 20.97 8.24
CA ARG A 458 41.82 21.61 8.16
C ARG A 458 41.79 23.10 8.57
N GLN A 459 40.63 23.74 8.51
CA GLN A 459 40.45 25.16 8.83
C GLN A 459 39.15 25.41 9.61
N PRO A 460 39.06 24.94 10.88
CA PRO A 460 37.84 25.07 11.68
C PRO A 460 37.44 26.53 11.96
N PHE A 461 38.41 27.47 11.95
CA PHE A 461 38.21 28.91 12.22
C PHE A 461 38.53 29.82 11.01
N GLY A 462 38.57 29.26 9.80
CA GLY A 462 38.84 30.01 8.56
C GLY A 462 37.67 30.89 8.09
N ASP A 463 37.75 31.39 6.86
CA ASP A 463 36.79 32.37 6.31
C ASP A 463 35.32 31.90 6.38
N LYS A 464 35.06 30.59 6.20
CA LYS A 464 33.71 30.02 6.34
C LYS A 464 33.16 30.14 7.77
N ALA A 465 34.02 29.98 8.78
CA ALA A 465 33.66 30.16 10.17
C ALA A 465 33.43 31.65 10.51
N GLN A 466 34.23 32.56 9.91
CA GLN A 466 34.04 34.01 10.07
C GLN A 466 32.74 34.50 9.42
N ASN A 467 32.35 33.93 8.27
CA ASN A 467 31.06 34.23 7.63
C ASN A 467 29.89 33.76 8.51
N LEU A 468 29.98 32.55 9.05
CA LEU A 468 28.97 32.01 9.97
C LEU A 468 28.89 32.81 11.27
N LYS A 469 30.04 33.22 11.82
CA LYS A 469 30.10 34.15 12.97
C LYS A 469 29.33 35.44 12.67
N ARG A 470 29.56 36.05 11.50
CA ARG A 470 28.85 37.27 11.09
C ARG A 470 27.33 37.05 10.97
N GLU A 471 26.89 35.94 10.39
CA GLU A 471 25.48 35.55 10.31
C GLU A 471 24.85 35.42 11.71
N LEU A 472 25.51 34.70 12.61
CA LEU A 472 25.05 34.47 13.99
C LEU A 472 24.98 35.75 14.82
N VAL A 473 26.02 36.57 14.75
CA VAL A 473 26.08 37.87 15.43
C VAL A 473 24.98 38.79 14.91
N ALA A 474 24.74 38.82 13.59
CA ALA A 474 23.66 39.61 13.01
C ALA A 474 22.26 39.13 13.45
N SER A 475 22.11 37.82 13.71
CA SER A 475 20.87 37.22 14.24
C SER A 475 20.72 37.32 15.76
N GLY A 476 21.70 37.87 16.48
CA GLY A 476 21.69 37.97 17.94
C GLY A 476 21.94 36.67 18.70
N LEU A 477 22.39 35.61 18.00
CA LEU A 477 22.64 34.28 18.56
C LEU A 477 24.08 34.09 19.08
N LEU A 478 24.95 35.09 18.88
CA LEU A 478 26.36 35.03 19.28
C LEU A 478 26.87 36.45 19.62
N GLY A 479 27.69 36.58 20.65
CA GLY A 479 28.35 37.83 21.02
C GLY A 479 29.44 38.24 20.01
N GLN A 480 29.68 39.55 19.84
CA GLN A 480 30.73 40.06 18.93
C GLN A 480 32.12 39.48 19.25
N ASP A 481 32.41 39.24 20.52
CA ASP A 481 33.70 38.76 21.01
C ASP A 481 33.82 37.23 21.04
N GLU A 482 32.74 36.49 20.74
CA GLU A 482 32.75 35.02 20.78
C GLU A 482 33.27 34.44 19.45
N SER A 483 34.09 33.39 19.52
CA SER A 483 34.58 32.66 18.34
C SER A 483 33.85 31.33 18.20
N ILE A 484 33.52 30.97 16.95
CA ILE A 484 32.81 29.73 16.65
C ILE A 484 33.49 29.00 15.50
N ALA A 485 33.63 27.68 15.63
CA ALA A 485 34.10 26.84 14.54
C ALA A 485 32.98 26.64 13.49
N CYS A 486 33.32 26.39 12.23
CA CYS A 486 32.31 26.08 11.21
C CYS A 486 31.51 24.80 11.57
N PHE A 487 30.18 24.88 11.62
CA PHE A 487 29.30 23.75 11.99
C PHE A 487 28.17 23.46 10.99
N LYS A 488 28.27 23.91 9.73
CA LYS A 488 27.31 23.51 8.67
C LYS A 488 27.56 22.06 8.22
N PHE A 489 27.11 21.10 9.03
CA PHE A 489 27.49 19.68 8.96
C PHE A 489 27.28 19.01 7.60
N LEU A 490 26.18 19.30 6.89
CA LEU A 490 25.97 18.74 5.55
C LEU A 490 26.90 19.35 4.49
N ASP A 491 27.29 20.62 4.65
CA ASP A 491 28.23 21.29 3.74
C ASP A 491 29.65 20.76 3.88
N CYS A 492 29.98 20.13 5.00
CA CYS A 492 31.29 19.53 5.21
C CYS A 492 31.62 18.50 4.13
N PHE A 493 30.64 17.69 3.68
CA PHE A 493 30.83 16.69 2.62
C PHE A 493 31.06 17.28 1.22
N GLY A 494 31.01 18.59 1.06
CA GLY A 494 31.42 19.29 -0.17
C GLY A 494 32.56 20.29 0.06
N CYS A 495 33.13 20.35 1.26
CA CYS A 495 34.07 21.38 1.66
C CYS A 495 35.51 20.98 1.31
N GLU A 496 36.26 21.88 0.66
CA GLU A 496 37.68 21.70 0.34
C GLU A 496 38.60 21.49 1.57
N PHE A 497 38.15 21.95 2.74
CA PHE A 497 38.87 21.80 4.01
C PHE A 497 38.50 20.50 4.75
N GLN A 498 37.59 19.69 4.22
CA GLN A 498 37.25 18.40 4.79
C GLN A 498 38.41 17.42 4.58
N ALA A 499 38.75 16.69 5.64
CA ALA A 499 39.71 15.62 5.63
C ALA A 499 39.05 14.34 6.15
N LEU A 500 39.19 13.25 5.40
CA LEU A 500 38.81 11.92 5.83
C LEU A 500 39.99 11.29 6.58
N VAL A 501 39.85 11.16 7.89
CA VAL A 501 40.87 10.56 8.76
C VAL A 501 40.41 9.19 9.21
N ALA A 502 41.23 8.16 8.99
CA ALA A 502 40.91 6.77 9.29
C ALA A 502 41.26 6.40 10.75
N GLU A 503 40.70 7.11 11.73
CA GLU A 503 40.74 6.68 13.14
C GLU A 503 39.42 6.04 13.55
N VAL A 504 39.47 5.10 14.51
CA VAL A 504 38.31 4.27 14.87
C VAL A 504 37.12 5.12 15.33
N ASP A 505 37.36 6.17 16.12
CA ASP A 505 36.29 7.05 16.65
C ASP A 505 35.70 7.95 15.57
N ASP A 506 36.51 8.43 14.62
CA ASP A 506 36.04 9.23 13.49
C ASP A 506 35.13 8.40 12.57
N ILE A 507 35.55 7.18 12.25
CA ILE A 507 34.77 6.27 11.39
C ILE A 507 33.51 5.78 12.11
N TRP A 508 33.58 5.50 13.42
CA TRP A 508 32.41 5.16 14.22
C TRP A 508 31.39 6.31 14.29
N CYS A 509 31.87 7.55 14.44
CA CYS A 509 31.04 8.76 14.39
C CYS A 509 30.39 8.94 13.02
N MET A 510 31.13 8.72 11.92
CA MET A 510 30.59 8.83 10.55
C MET A 510 29.54 7.75 10.25
N LEU A 511 29.76 6.52 10.72
CA LEU A 511 28.80 5.42 10.61
C LEU A 511 27.51 5.74 11.39
N SER A 512 27.63 6.24 12.62
CA SER A 512 26.50 6.62 13.46
C SER A 512 25.71 7.80 12.87
N PHE A 513 26.40 8.79 12.30
CA PHE A 513 25.78 9.90 11.57
C PHE A 513 24.98 9.41 10.35
N ARG A 514 25.52 8.44 9.60
CA ARG A 514 24.83 7.81 8.46
C ARG A 514 23.53 7.11 8.88
N GLU A 515 23.57 6.39 10.00
CA GLU A 515 22.38 5.71 10.55
C GLU A 515 21.34 6.74 11.00
N SER A 516 21.77 7.77 11.73
CA SER A 516 20.94 8.92 12.12
C SER A 516 20.25 9.58 10.92
N LEU A 517 20.98 9.85 9.82
CA LEU A 517 20.40 10.42 8.59
C LEU A 517 19.41 9.45 7.92
N THR A 518 19.73 8.16 7.88
CA THR A 518 18.87 7.12 7.31
C THR A 518 17.57 7.00 8.09
N GLU A 519 17.66 7.00 9.42
CA GLU A 519 16.52 6.94 10.31
C GLU A 519 15.64 8.18 10.15
N SER A 520 16.25 9.35 10.05
CA SER A 520 15.56 10.61 9.83
C SER A 520 14.82 10.64 8.49
N LEU A 521 15.44 10.09 7.44
CA LEU A 521 14.83 9.90 6.11
C LEU A 521 13.68 8.89 6.10
N GLN A 522 13.57 8.02 7.10
CA GLN A 522 12.50 7.04 7.23
C GLN A 522 11.34 7.54 8.09
N ARG A 523 11.45 8.75 8.67
CA ARG A 523 10.43 9.37 9.52
C ARG A 523 9.60 10.37 8.72
N PRO A 524 8.33 10.05 8.40
CA PRO A 524 7.47 10.94 7.63
C PRO A 524 7.22 12.29 8.31
N ALA A 525 7.30 12.37 9.65
CA ALA A 525 7.09 13.62 10.39
C ALA A 525 8.29 14.60 10.34
N ILE A 526 9.50 14.10 10.06
CA ILE A 526 10.74 14.90 10.04
C ILE A 526 11.15 15.20 8.59
N ASN A 527 10.87 14.29 7.66
CA ASN A 527 11.13 14.45 6.22
C ASN A 527 10.57 15.71 5.55
N HIS A 528 9.54 16.34 6.12
CA HIS A 528 8.96 17.57 5.57
C HIS A 528 9.85 18.81 5.79
N HIS A 529 10.77 18.77 6.76
CA HIS A 529 11.70 19.87 7.08
C HIS A 529 13.13 19.60 6.61
N LEU A 530 13.42 18.36 6.20
CA LEU A 530 14.75 17.95 5.78
C LEU A 530 14.97 18.18 4.27
N PRO A 531 16.11 18.74 3.84
CA PRO A 531 16.48 18.85 2.44
C PRO A 531 16.89 17.47 1.90
N VAL A 532 15.92 16.60 1.63
CA VAL A 532 16.09 15.18 1.26
C VAL A 532 17.10 15.00 0.11
N THR A 533 17.09 15.87 -0.90
CA THR A 533 18.07 15.85 -2.00
C THR A 533 19.50 16.00 -1.50
N ARG A 534 19.72 16.92 -0.55
CA ARG A 534 21.02 17.21 0.05
C ARG A 534 21.47 16.10 0.99
N ILE A 535 20.53 15.50 1.74
CA ILE A 535 20.82 14.34 2.59
C ILE A 535 21.22 13.13 1.74
N ASN A 536 20.51 12.85 0.65
CA ASN A 536 20.86 11.74 -0.25
C ASN A 536 22.23 11.95 -0.92
N ASP A 537 22.58 13.18 -1.30
CA ASP A 537 23.92 13.52 -1.79
C ASP A 537 25.00 13.27 -0.72
N VAL A 538 24.75 13.70 0.52
CA VAL A 538 25.64 13.43 1.67
C VAL A 538 25.77 11.93 1.95
N MET A 539 24.68 11.18 1.92
CA MET A 539 24.67 9.72 2.10
C MET A 539 25.52 9.00 1.03
N GLY A 540 25.41 9.43 -0.23
CA GLY A 540 26.24 8.91 -1.31
C GLY A 540 27.74 9.17 -1.08
N LYS A 541 28.08 10.37 -0.61
CA LYS A 541 29.48 10.75 -0.29
C LYS A 541 30.02 9.97 0.91
N ILE A 542 29.24 9.80 1.97
CA ILE A 542 29.61 8.96 3.11
C ILE A 542 29.90 7.53 2.65
N GLN A 543 29.05 6.95 1.81
CA GLN A 543 29.24 5.59 1.32
C GLN A 543 30.54 5.42 0.53
N ILE A 544 30.89 6.40 -0.32
CA ILE A 544 32.16 6.41 -1.06
C ILE A 544 33.35 6.50 -0.10
N MET A 545 33.27 7.41 0.90
CA MET A 545 34.34 7.59 1.90
C MET A 545 34.57 6.32 2.73
N LEU A 546 33.50 5.69 3.22
CA LEU A 546 33.57 4.45 4.00
C LEU A 546 34.13 3.28 3.19
N ALA A 547 33.75 3.15 1.91
CA ALA A 547 34.30 2.10 1.03
C ALA A 547 35.81 2.28 0.79
N GLU A 548 36.30 3.52 0.79
CA GLU A 548 37.73 3.81 0.67
C GLU A 548 38.47 3.49 1.99
N VAL A 549 37.86 3.74 3.15
CA VAL A 549 38.42 3.36 4.45
C VAL A 549 38.43 1.84 4.63
N GLU A 550 37.36 1.14 4.27
CA GLU A 550 37.29 -0.33 4.30
C GLU A 550 38.40 -0.96 3.44
N ARG A 551 38.67 -0.37 2.27
CA ARG A 551 39.71 -0.86 1.36
C ARG A 551 41.13 -0.61 1.90
N ASN A 552 41.41 0.59 2.39
CA ASN A 552 42.79 1.01 2.74
C ASN A 552 43.13 0.76 4.22
N TYR A 553 42.14 0.74 5.11
CA TYR A 553 42.28 0.54 6.55
C TYR A 553 41.20 -0.43 7.10
N PRO A 554 41.14 -1.68 6.61
CA PRO A 554 40.10 -2.64 6.98
C PRO A 554 40.00 -2.88 8.48
N ASP A 555 41.13 -2.86 9.22
CA ASP A 555 41.14 -3.04 10.68
C ASP A 555 40.46 -1.89 11.44
N VAL A 556 40.63 -0.66 10.96
CA VAL A 556 39.97 0.52 11.54
C VAL A 556 38.47 0.43 11.29
N TYR A 557 38.09 0.11 10.05
CA TYR A 557 36.69 -0.07 9.66
C TYR A 557 36.02 -1.16 10.50
N ALA A 558 36.65 -2.33 10.64
CA ALA A 558 36.14 -3.44 11.43
C ALA A 558 35.97 -3.08 12.92
N LYS A 559 36.92 -2.34 13.51
CA LYS A 559 36.81 -1.86 14.90
C LYS A 559 35.71 -0.81 15.07
N ALA A 560 35.54 0.08 14.11
CA ALA A 560 34.49 1.10 14.12
C ALA A 560 33.09 0.48 14.00
N ILE A 561 32.92 -0.52 13.12
CA ILE A 561 31.71 -1.34 13.05
C ILE A 561 31.49 -2.11 14.35
N GLY A 562 32.57 -2.66 14.94
CA GLY A 562 32.52 -3.30 16.26
C GLY A 562 31.98 -2.37 17.35
N LYS A 563 32.40 -1.09 17.37
CA LYS A 563 31.85 -0.08 18.29
C LYS A 563 30.39 0.23 17.98
N LEU A 564 30.05 0.45 16.71
CA LEU A 564 28.68 0.73 16.26
C LEU A 564 27.69 -0.36 16.70
N ASN A 565 28.10 -1.63 16.56
CA ASN A 565 27.29 -2.79 16.98
C ASN A 565 27.03 -2.85 18.49
N VAL A 566 27.86 -2.18 19.31
CA VAL A 566 27.65 -2.07 20.76
C VAL A 566 26.78 -0.86 21.08
N GLN A 567 27.07 0.28 20.45
CA GLN A 567 26.34 1.52 20.62
C GLN A 567 26.63 2.51 19.49
N ALA A 568 25.67 3.37 19.18
CA ALA A 568 25.91 4.56 18.37
C ALA A 568 26.91 5.49 19.08
N HIS A 569 27.62 6.30 18.29
CA HIS A 569 28.46 7.35 18.84
C HIS A 569 27.60 8.30 19.69
N PRO A 570 28.03 8.73 20.90
CA PRO A 570 27.25 9.59 21.80
C PRO A 570 26.82 10.97 21.27
N LEU A 571 27.13 11.28 20.01
CA LEU A 571 26.69 12.51 19.32
C LEU A 571 25.46 12.25 18.45
N TRP A 572 25.10 10.99 18.25
CA TRP A 572 24.12 10.48 17.29
C TRP A 572 23.29 9.34 17.90
N ASP A 573 23.29 9.23 19.23
CA ASP A 573 22.58 8.20 20.00
C ASP A 573 21.17 8.65 20.43
N ASP A 574 20.82 9.92 20.22
CA ASP A 574 19.49 10.47 20.51
C ASP A 574 18.56 10.50 19.29
N GLU A 575 17.28 10.23 19.54
CA GLU A 575 16.22 10.22 18.52
C GLU A 575 16.04 11.60 17.85
N ASN A 576 16.42 12.73 18.46
CA ASN A 576 16.33 14.06 17.82
C ASN A 576 17.66 14.55 17.24
N SER A 577 18.75 13.77 17.30
CA SER A 577 20.11 14.22 16.91
C SER A 577 20.19 14.87 15.52
N VAL A 578 19.39 14.39 14.55
CA VAL A 578 19.29 15.01 13.23
C VAL A 578 18.29 16.16 13.20
N ALA A 579 17.18 16.08 13.93
CA ALA A 579 16.19 17.17 14.00
C ALA A 579 16.78 18.40 14.69
N ASP A 580 17.50 18.23 15.80
CA ASP A 580 18.25 19.27 16.52
C ASP A 580 19.29 19.97 15.62
N LEU A 581 19.74 19.29 14.57
CA LEU A 581 20.64 19.83 13.56
C LEU A 581 19.95 20.85 12.62
N TYR A 582 18.63 20.77 12.49
CA TYR A 582 17.78 21.65 11.68
C TYR A 582 16.94 22.62 12.51
N ASP A 583 16.48 22.23 13.70
CA ASP A 583 15.59 23.03 14.55
C ASP A 583 16.30 24.21 15.24
N ILE A 584 17.62 24.32 15.10
CA ILE A 584 18.40 25.50 15.52
C ILE A 584 18.40 26.62 14.44
N TRP A 585 17.66 26.47 13.31
CA TRP A 585 17.68 27.43 12.20
C TRP A 585 16.33 27.72 11.53
#